data_AF-N6T5X2-F1
#
_entry.id   AF-N6T5X2-F1
#
_cell.length_a   1.000
_cell.length_b   1.000
_cell.length_c   1.000
_cell.angle_alpha   90.00
_cell.angle_beta   90.00
_cell.angle_gamma   90.00
#
_symmetry.space_group_name_H-M   'P 1'
#
loop_
_entity.id
_entity.type
_entity.pdbx_description
1 polymer ?
#
loop_
_entity_poly.entity_id
_entity_poly.type
_entity_poly.pdbx_seq_one_letter_code
_entity_poly.pdbx_strand_id
1 'polypeptide(L)'
;MADETLPAGWEKRLSRSTGQHYYLNIYTKESQWDAPSEPAERGQSSGPDQVQCSHLLVKHKDSRRPSSWREEVITRSKEEALELVKSD
;
A
#
# COMPACT_ATOMS: atom_id res chain seq x y z
N MET A 1 -0.14 32.12 10.02
CA MET A 1 -0.22 30.68 9.71
C MET A 1 -0.13 30.57 8.20
N ALA A 2 1.05 30.24 7.67
CA ALA A 2 1.22 30.12 6.23
C ALA A 2 0.49 28.86 5.78
N ASP A 3 -0.67 29.06 5.14
CA ASP A 3 -1.25 28.06 4.25
C ASP A 3 -0.29 27.99 3.06
N GLU A 4 0.77 27.19 3.25
CA GLU A 4 1.83 26.99 2.29
C GLU A 4 1.21 26.19 1.14
N THR A 5 0.63 26.92 0.18
CA THR A 5 0.03 26.36 -1.02
C THR A 5 1.09 25.54 -1.73
N LEU A 6 1.05 24.23 -1.51
CA LEU A 6 1.96 23.31 -2.18
C LEU A 6 1.69 23.36 -3.68
N PRO A 7 2.72 23.18 -4.49
CA PRO A 7 2.54 23.02 -5.91
C PRO A 7 1.56 21.88 -6.22
N ALA A 8 0.85 22.00 -7.32
CA ALA A 8 -0.21 21.06 -7.68
C ALA A 8 0.29 19.60 -7.66
N GLY A 9 -0.45 18.73 -6.99
CA GLY A 9 -0.12 17.31 -6.91
C GLY A 9 0.80 16.90 -5.75
N TRP A 10 1.13 17.81 -4.84
CA TRP A 10 1.81 17.49 -3.58
C TRP A 10 0.85 17.55 -2.39
N GLU A 11 1.02 16.63 -1.45
CA GLU A 11 0.25 16.59 -0.19
C GLU A 11 1.20 16.55 1.01
N LYS A 12 1.09 17.51 1.93
CA LYS A 12 1.85 17.51 3.19
C LYS A 12 1.18 16.56 4.18
N ARG A 13 1.96 15.62 4.72
CA ARG A 13 1.53 14.62 5.69
C ARG A 13 2.43 14.63 6.92
N LEU A 14 1.90 14.08 8.02
CA LEU A 14 2.66 13.85 9.24
C LEU A 14 3.08 12.38 9.30
N SER A 15 4.37 12.13 9.47
CA SER A 15 4.89 10.79 9.71
C SER A 15 4.37 10.28 11.05
N ARG A 16 3.76 9.10 11.06
CA ARG A 16 3.19 8.49 12.27
C ARG A 16 4.25 8.02 13.27
N SER A 17 5.46 7.71 12.80
CA SER A 17 6.56 7.19 13.62
C SER A 17 7.45 8.30 14.17
N THR A 18 7.69 9.35 13.39
CA THR A 18 8.64 10.41 13.75
C THR A 18 7.97 11.74 14.10
N GLY A 19 6.67 11.90 13.81
CA GLY A 19 5.95 13.17 14.00
C GLY A 19 6.45 14.30 13.10
N GLN A 20 7.29 13.99 12.10
CA GLN A 20 7.84 14.98 11.18
C GLN A 20 6.96 15.12 9.94
N HIS A 21 6.88 16.33 9.40
CA HIS A 21 6.19 16.57 8.15
C HIS A 21 6.99 16.02 6.97
N TYR A 22 6.29 15.43 6.02
CA TYR A 22 6.84 15.02 4.73
C TYR A 22 5.85 15.39 3.62
N TYR A 23 6.34 15.46 2.38
CA TYR A 23 5.57 15.82 1.21
C TYR A 23 5.43 14.60 0.30
N LEU A 24 4.19 14.26 -0.05
CA LEU A 24 3.85 13.11 -0.88
C LEU A 24 3.46 13.57 -2.27
N ASN A 25 4.13 13.05 -3.29
CA ASN A 25 3.69 13.17 -4.67
C ASN A 25 2.44 12.28 -4.86
N ILE A 26 1.29 12.88 -5.14
CA ILE A 26 0.03 12.11 -5.23
C ILE A 26 -0.02 11.22 -6.48
N TYR A 27 0.80 11.50 -7.49
CA TYR A 27 0.86 10.74 -8.73
C TYR A 27 1.79 9.53 -8.64
N THR A 28 3.04 9.73 -8.20
CA THR A 28 4.04 8.64 -8.12
C THR A 28 4.02 7.89 -6.79
N LYS A 29 3.36 8.45 -5.77
CA LYS A 29 3.37 7.97 -4.38
C LYS A 29 4.74 8.04 -3.70
N GLU A 30 5.69 8.75 -4.29
CA GLU A 30 6.98 9.02 -3.67
C GLU A 30 6.86 10.08 -2.57
N SER A 31 7.62 9.89 -1.50
CA SER A 31 7.68 10.80 -0.35
C SER A 31 9.04 11.49 -0.27
N GLN A 32 9.05 12.78 0.01
CA GLN A 32 10.26 13.57 0.26
C GLN A 32 10.12 14.41 1.52
N TRP A 33 11.24 14.79 2.12
CA TRP A 33 11.27 15.60 3.35
C TRP A 33 11.30 17.09 3.05
N ASP A 34 11.94 17.49 1.95
CA ASP A 34 12.05 18.88 1.52
C ASP A 34 10.76 19.37 0.84
N ALA A 35 10.41 20.64 1.08
CA ALA A 35 9.22 21.24 0.49
C ALA A 35 9.38 21.34 -1.04
N PRO A 36 8.42 20.79 -1.83
CA PRO A 36 8.50 20.85 -3.28
C PRO A 36 8.26 22.30 -3.76
N SER A 37 9.12 22.77 -4.67
CA SER A 37 8.96 24.07 -5.34
C SER A 37 8.16 23.98 -6.64
N GLU A 38 8.11 22.79 -7.25
CA GLU A 38 7.51 22.54 -8.56
C GLU A 38 6.30 21.60 -8.45
N PRO A 39 5.30 21.73 -9.34
CA PRO A 39 4.17 20.80 -9.41
C PRO A 39 4.66 19.36 -9.50
N ALA A 40 3.96 18.44 -8.83
CA ALA A 40 4.26 17.04 -8.93
C ALA A 40 4.04 16.58 -10.37
N GLU A 41 5.08 16.08 -11.01
CA GLU A 41 4.93 15.44 -12.30
C GLU A 41 4.24 14.10 -12.10
N ARG A 42 3.31 13.78 -13.01
CA ARG A 42 2.82 12.42 -13.17
C ARG A 42 3.94 11.63 -13.82
N GLY A 43 4.90 11.20 -13.01
CA GLY A 43 5.97 10.32 -13.46
C GLY A 43 5.34 9.18 -14.26
N GLN A 44 5.91 8.91 -15.43
CA GLN A 44 5.72 7.61 -16.06
C GLN A 44 6.09 6.59 -15.00
N SER A 45 5.24 5.58 -14.77
CA SER A 45 5.50 4.56 -13.76
C SER A 45 6.92 4.04 -13.94
N SER A 46 7.85 4.47 -13.08
CA SER A 46 9.28 4.11 -13.18
C SER A 46 9.53 2.65 -12.81
N GLY A 47 8.47 1.91 -12.49
CA GLY A 47 8.50 0.48 -12.27
C GLY A 47 8.53 -0.28 -13.60
N PRO A 48 9.00 -1.53 -13.57
CA PRO A 48 9.01 -2.36 -14.77
C PRO A 48 7.59 -2.63 -15.28
N ASP A 49 7.41 -2.74 -16.60
CA ASP A 49 6.14 -3.13 -17.22
C ASP A 49 5.61 -4.48 -16.73
N GLN A 50 6.53 -5.35 -16.26
CA GLN A 50 6.22 -6.67 -15.73
C GLN A 50 7.06 -6.97 -14.49
N VAL A 51 6.41 -7.54 -13.47
CA VAL A 51 7.06 -8.08 -12.26
C VAL A 51 6.74 -9.55 -12.12
N GLN A 52 7.68 -10.30 -11.53
CA GLN A 52 7.44 -11.67 -11.10
C GLN A 52 7.31 -11.70 -9.57
N CYS A 53 6.24 -12.29 -9.08
CA CYS A 53 6.01 -12.47 -7.64
C CYS A 53 5.49 -13.88 -7.37
N SER A 54 5.94 -14.47 -6.27
CA SER A 54 5.28 -15.62 -5.67
C SER A 54 4.33 -15.12 -4.58
N HIS A 55 3.23 -15.82 -4.33
CA HIS A 55 2.37 -15.54 -3.19
C HIS A 55 2.02 -16.82 -2.44
N LEU A 56 1.74 -16.67 -1.15
CA LEU A 56 1.12 -17.69 -0.33
C LEU A 56 -0.30 -17.23 0.00
N LEU A 57 -1.28 -18.10 -0.24
CA LEU A 57 -2.70 -17.80 -0.02
C LEU A 57 -3.30 -18.78 0.99
N VAL A 58 -3.76 -18.25 2.12
CA VAL A 58 -4.64 -18.96 3.05
C VAL A 58 -6.03 -18.34 2.96
N LYS A 59 -7.02 -19.14 2.52
CA LYS A 59 -8.42 -18.71 2.46
C LYS A 59 -9.13 -18.88 3.80
N HIS A 60 -10.23 -18.17 3.99
CA HIS A 60 -11.15 -18.28 5.13
C HIS A 60 -12.60 -18.46 4.65
N LYS A 61 -13.54 -18.70 5.58
CA LYS A 61 -14.96 -18.95 5.30
C LYS A 61 -15.65 -17.83 4.51
N ASP A 62 -15.22 -16.58 4.70
CA ASP A 62 -15.78 -15.41 4.00
C ASP A 62 -15.01 -15.05 2.72
N SER A 63 -14.04 -15.88 2.30
CA SER A 63 -13.43 -15.76 0.97
C SER A 63 -14.51 -15.93 -0.10
N ARG A 64 -14.47 -15.12 -1.17
CA ARG A 64 -15.46 -15.16 -2.28
C ARG A 64 -15.74 -16.57 -2.81
N ARG A 65 -14.73 -17.44 -2.79
CA ARG A 65 -14.84 -18.89 -3.08
C ARG A 65 -14.09 -19.66 -1.98
N PRO A 66 -14.78 -20.08 -0.90
CA PRO A 66 -14.16 -20.75 0.25
C PRO A 66 -13.93 -22.23 -0.06
N SER A 67 -13.14 -22.49 -1.11
CA SER A 67 -12.82 -23.81 -1.65
C SER A 67 -11.48 -23.75 -2.39
N SER A 68 -10.68 -24.80 -2.35
CA SER A 68 -9.39 -24.92 -3.05
C SER A 68 -9.08 -26.38 -3.36
N TRP A 69 -8.03 -26.61 -4.16
CA TRP A 69 -7.53 -27.97 -4.41
C TRP A 69 -7.06 -28.70 -3.14
N ARG A 70 -6.72 -27.94 -2.07
CA ARG A 70 -6.32 -28.50 -0.77
C ARG A 70 -7.52 -28.87 0.11
N GLU A 71 -8.68 -28.23 -0.12
CA GLU A 71 -9.84 -28.33 0.76
C GLU A 71 -11.10 -27.84 0.04
N GLU A 72 -12.09 -28.72 -0.09
CA GLU A 72 -13.32 -28.43 -0.83
C GLU A 72 -14.18 -27.36 -0.18
N VAL A 73 -14.29 -27.34 1.16
CA VAL A 73 -15.08 -26.38 1.92
C VAL A 73 -14.26 -25.81 3.07
N ILE A 74 -13.94 -24.53 2.99
CA ILE A 74 -13.06 -23.83 3.94
C ILE A 74 -13.90 -23.17 5.03
N THR A 75 -13.69 -23.58 6.28
CA THR A 75 -14.50 -23.13 7.44
C THR A 75 -13.75 -22.22 8.42
N ARG A 76 -12.41 -22.14 8.32
CA ARG A 76 -11.57 -21.33 9.20
C ARG A 76 -11.97 -19.85 9.18
N SER A 77 -11.80 -19.17 10.31
CA SER A 77 -12.02 -17.73 10.42
C SER A 77 -10.94 -16.91 9.71
N LYS A 78 -11.19 -15.61 9.57
CA LYS A 78 -10.21 -14.67 9.01
C LYS A 78 -8.99 -14.55 9.93
N GLU A 79 -9.19 -14.60 11.23
CA GLU A 79 -8.14 -14.53 12.25
C GLU A 79 -7.24 -15.77 12.18
N GLU A 80 -7.83 -16.97 12.10
CA GLU A 80 -7.07 -18.21 11.94
C GLU A 80 -6.28 -18.23 10.64
N ALA A 81 -6.86 -17.76 9.53
CA ALA A 81 -6.16 -17.63 8.26
C ALA A 81 -4.95 -16.69 8.36
N LEU A 82 -5.05 -15.59 9.10
CA LEU A 82 -3.95 -14.66 9.34
C LEU A 82 -2.84 -15.28 10.20
N GLU A 83 -3.19 -16.04 11.24
CA GLU A 83 -2.20 -16.73 12.07
C GLU A 83 -1.45 -17.82 11.29
N LEU A 84 -2.13 -18.53 10.40
CA LEU A 84 -1.49 -19.50 9.50
C LEU A 84 -0.53 -18.84 8.52
N VAL A 85 -0.87 -17.68 7.95
CA VAL A 85 0.02 -16.94 7.04
C VAL A 85 1.30 -16.46 7.75
N LYS A 86 1.24 -16.17 9.05
CA LYS A 86 2.40 -15.72 9.83
C LYS A 86 3.30 -16.86 10.31
N SER A 87 2.78 -18.09 10.30
CA SER A 87 3.44 -19.27 10.88
C SER A 87 4.15 -20.14 9.83
N ASP A 88 4.01 -19.81 8.55
CA ASP A 88 4.72 -20.41 7.40
C ASP A 88 6.02 -19.63 7.12
#